data_AF-A0A397TK99-F1
#
_entry.id   AF-A0A397TK99-F1
#
_cell.length_a   1.000
_cell.length_b   1.000
_cell.length_c   1.000
_cell.angle_alpha   90.00
_cell.angle_beta   90.00
_cell.angle_gamma   90.00
#
_symmetry.space_group_name_H-M   'P 1'
#
loop_
_entity.id
_entity.type
_entity.pdbx_description
1 polymer ?
#
loop_
_entity_poly.entity_id
_entity_poly.type
_entity_poly.pdbx_seq_one_letter_code
_entity_poly.pdbx_strand_id
1 'polypeptide(L)'
;MAFNQAYSNLLAKLPASLINEAWIHFTSRKCNPLSEKEASEINPIVESFLKYEAIRYQKRLMHQRRTQNWPECPTSFKKILYIFVTDNGSQTDNITCNHEEENNR
;
A
#
# COMPACT_ATOMS: atom_id res chain seq x y z
N MET A 1 -17.32 -16.92 5.62
CA MET A 1 -17.09 -15.69 4.83
C MET A 1 -16.78 -16.10 3.40
N ALA A 2 -17.77 -16.02 2.50
CA ALA A 2 -17.64 -16.49 1.13
C ALA A 2 -18.35 -15.54 0.17
N PHE A 3 -17.62 -15.02 -0.80
CA PHE A 3 -18.18 -14.24 -1.90
C PHE A 3 -18.94 -15.15 -2.88
N ASN A 4 -19.89 -14.57 -3.62
CA ASN A 4 -20.63 -15.29 -4.64
C ASN A 4 -19.72 -15.89 -5.71
N GLN A 5 -20.08 -17.07 -6.23
CA GLN A 5 -19.35 -17.73 -7.31
C GLN A 5 -19.31 -16.91 -8.62
N ALA A 6 -20.27 -16.00 -8.82
CA ALA A 6 -20.25 -15.04 -9.94
C ALA A 6 -18.96 -14.20 -10.00
N TYR A 7 -18.30 -14.00 -8.85
CA TYR A 7 -17.06 -13.23 -8.76
C TYR A 7 -15.79 -14.07 -8.92
N SER A 8 -15.90 -15.37 -9.15
CA SER A 8 -14.77 -16.30 -9.29
C SER A 8 -13.65 -15.78 -10.21
N ASN A 9 -14.02 -15.21 -11.36
CA ASN A 9 -13.07 -14.61 -12.31
C ASN A 9 -12.27 -13.42 -11.75
N LEU A 10 -12.86 -12.64 -10.84
CA LEU A 10 -12.18 -11.52 -10.17
C LEU A 10 -11.33 -12.02 -9.01
N LEU A 11 -11.88 -12.93 -8.20
CA LEU A 11 -11.20 -13.52 -7.05
C LEU A 11 -9.95 -14.29 -7.46
N ALA A 12 -9.98 -15.00 -8.59
CA ALA A 12 -8.82 -15.71 -9.12
C ALA A 12 -7.63 -14.80 -9.46
N LYS A 13 -7.86 -13.48 -9.64
CA LYS A 13 -6.81 -12.50 -9.95
C LYS A 13 -6.24 -11.83 -8.69
N LEU A 14 -6.87 -12.06 -7.53
CA LEU A 14 -6.53 -11.41 -6.27
C LEU A 14 -5.84 -12.39 -5.32
N PRO A 15 -4.83 -11.94 -4.56
CA PRO A 15 -4.27 -12.72 -3.46
C PRO A 15 -5.28 -12.86 -2.33
N ALA A 16 -5.23 -13.98 -1.61
CA ALA A 16 -6.16 -14.29 -0.52
C ALA A 16 -6.23 -13.21 0.57
N SER A 17 -5.12 -12.51 0.84
CA SER A 17 -5.09 -11.41 1.82
C SER A 17 -6.01 -10.25 1.43
N LEU A 18 -6.02 -9.86 0.15
CA LEU A 18 -6.89 -8.77 -0.34
C LEU A 18 -8.34 -9.20 -0.37
N ILE A 19 -8.62 -10.48 -0.64
CA ILE A 19 -9.98 -11.03 -0.58
C ILE A 19 -10.52 -10.94 0.85
N ASN A 20 -9.71 -11.32 1.85
CA ASN A 20 -10.10 -11.22 3.26
C ASN A 20 -10.27 -9.77 3.71
N GLU A 21 -9.36 -8.89 3.31
CA GLU A 21 -9.45 -7.45 3.60
C GLU A 21 -10.71 -6.83 2.99
N ALA A 22 -11.05 -7.17 1.75
CA ALA A 22 -12.28 -6.72 1.09
C ALA A 22 -13.52 -7.19 1.85
N TRP A 23 -13.54 -8.45 2.32
CA TRP A 23 -14.65 -8.97 3.11
C TRP A 23 -14.83 -8.19 4.41
N ILE A 24 -13.74 -7.98 5.16
CA ILE A 24 -13.75 -7.17 6.38
C ILE A 24 -14.23 -5.74 6.06
N HIS A 25 -13.74 -5.14 4.97
CA HIS A 25 -14.14 -3.80 4.57
C HIS A 25 -15.67 -3.68 4.37
N PHE A 26 -16.32 -4.72 3.84
CA PHE A 26 -17.77 -4.72 3.65
C PHE A 26 -18.54 -4.95 4.94
N THR A 27 -18.12 -5.90 5.77
CA THR A 27 -18.88 -6.30 6.98
C THR A 27 -18.60 -5.43 8.20
N SER A 28 -17.42 -4.80 8.26
CA SER A 28 -16.98 -3.99 9.41
C SER A 28 -16.94 -2.49 9.11
N ARG A 29 -17.55 -2.04 8.01
CA ARG A 29 -17.54 -0.62 7.63
C ARG A 29 -18.26 0.20 8.70
N LYS A 30 -17.65 1.32 9.13
CA LYS A 30 -18.23 2.23 10.14
C LYS A 30 -19.60 2.79 9.74
N CYS A 31 -19.81 3.02 8.44
CA CYS A 31 -21.09 3.50 7.91
C CYS A 31 -21.56 2.50 6.84
N ASN A 32 -22.81 2.04 6.98
CA ASN A 32 -23.46 1.10 6.06
C ASN A 32 -22.63 -0.17 5.81
N PRO A 33 -22.33 -0.96 6.85
CA PRO A 33 -21.80 -2.30 6.64
C PRO A 33 -22.83 -3.12 5.85
N LEU A 34 -22.34 -3.87 4.87
CA LEU A 34 -23.16 -4.90 4.24
C LEU A 34 -23.31 -6.04 5.22
N SER A 35 -24.51 -6.61 5.31
CA SER A 35 -24.69 -7.89 5.97
C SER A 35 -23.90 -8.97 5.24
N GLU A 36 -23.52 -10.04 5.94
CA GLU A 36 -22.82 -11.17 5.31
C GLU A 36 -23.63 -11.77 4.15
N LYS A 37 -24.96 -11.71 4.23
CA LYS A 37 -25.86 -12.14 3.17
C LYS A 37 -25.73 -11.26 1.93
N GLU A 38 -25.82 -9.95 2.08
CA GLU A 38 -25.67 -9.02 0.95
C GLU A 38 -24.27 -9.06 0.33
N ALA A 39 -23.24 -9.32 1.13
CA ALA A 39 -21.86 -9.46 0.67
C ALA A 39 -21.59 -10.81 -0.04
N SER A 40 -22.35 -11.85 0.32
CA SER A 40 -22.28 -13.19 -0.33
C SER A 40 -23.21 -13.33 -1.54
N GLU A 41 -24.20 -12.44 -1.67
CA GLU A 41 -25.07 -12.34 -2.83
C GLU A 41 -24.43 -11.54 -3.98
N ILE A 42 -25.11 -11.51 -5.12
CA ILE A 42 -24.69 -10.73 -6.28
C ILE A 42 -25.08 -9.26 -6.02
N ASN A 43 -24.11 -8.49 -5.55
CA ASN A 43 -24.25 -7.07 -5.27
C ASN A 43 -23.33 -6.23 -6.18
N PRO A 44 -23.86 -5.25 -6.94
CA PRO A 44 -23.05 -4.42 -7.84
C PRO A 44 -21.99 -3.58 -7.12
N ILE A 45 -22.20 -3.24 -5.85
CA ILE A 45 -21.23 -2.54 -5.02
C ILE A 45 -20.02 -3.45 -4.76
N VAL A 46 -20.26 -4.71 -4.43
CA VAL A 46 -19.21 -5.72 -4.23
C VAL A 46 -18.45 -5.96 -5.53
N GLU A 47 -19.17 -6.10 -6.65
CA GLU A 47 -18.55 -6.32 -7.95
C GLU A 47 -17.63 -5.17 -8.39
N SER A 48 -18.12 -3.93 -8.29
CA SER A 48 -17.36 -2.73 -8.69
C SER A 48 -16.09 -2.56 -7.84
N PHE A 49 -16.17 -2.82 -6.54
CA PHE A 49 -15.02 -2.79 -5.66
C PHE A 49 -13.99 -3.87 -6.00
N LEU A 50 -14.43 -5.13 -6.21
CA LEU A 50 -13.53 -6.23 -6.57
C LEU A 50 -12.85 -5.97 -7.93
N LYS A 51 -13.55 -5.37 -8.90
CA LYS A 51 -12.96 -4.92 -10.16
C LYS A 51 -11.86 -3.88 -9.93
N TYR A 52 -12.13 -2.89 -9.09
CA TYR A 52 -11.16 -1.84 -8.76
C TYR A 52 -9.91 -2.43 -8.09
N GLU A 53 -10.08 -3.30 -7.09
CA GLU A 53 -8.96 -3.94 -6.39
C GLU A 53 -8.15 -4.84 -7.32
N ALA A 54 -8.80 -5.59 -8.23
CA ALA A 54 -8.09 -6.39 -9.23
C ALA A 54 -7.21 -5.52 -10.14
N ILE A 55 -7.75 -4.41 -10.66
CA ILE A 55 -7.00 -3.47 -11.49
C ILE A 55 -5.85 -2.84 -10.70
N ARG A 56 -6.11 -2.41 -9.47
CA ARG A 56 -5.11 -1.81 -8.56
C ARG A 56 -3.97 -2.78 -8.27
N TYR A 57 -4.28 -4.03 -7.96
CA TYR A 57 -3.30 -5.07 -7.71
C TYR A 57 -2.46 -5.37 -8.95
N GLN A 58 -3.07 -5.52 -10.12
CA GLN A 58 -2.36 -5.73 -11.38
C GLN A 58 -1.41 -4.57 -11.71
N LYS A 59 -1.85 -3.31 -11.54
CA LYS A 59 -0.99 -2.13 -11.72
C LYS A 59 0.22 -2.18 -10.78
N ARG A 60 0.01 -2.51 -9.51
CA ARG A 60 1.09 -2.66 -8.53
C ARG A 60 2.09 -3.75 -8.92
N LEU A 61 1.62 -4.90 -9.42
CA LEU A 61 2.50 -5.96 -9.93
C LEU A 61 3.35 -5.49 -11.13
N MET A 62 2.76 -4.72 -12.05
CA MET A 62 3.50 -4.17 -13.20
C MET A 62 4.59 -3.19 -12.76
N HIS A 63 4.31 -2.35 -11.77
CA HIS A 63 5.31 -1.45 -11.20
C HIS A 63 6.44 -2.23 -10.50
N GLN A 64 6.11 -3.24 -9.70
CA GLN A 64 7.11 -4.07 -9.02
C GLN A 64 8.03 -4.79 -10.02
N ARG A 65 7.48 -5.33 -11.12
CA ARG A 65 8.28 -5.96 -12.17
C ARG A 65 9.22 -4.97 -12.85
N ARG A 66 8.78 -3.74 -13.09
CA ARG A 66 9.64 -2.68 -13.67
C ARG A 66 10.78 -2.30 -12.73
N THR A 67 10.52 -2.22 -11.42
CA THR A 67 11.58 -1.93 -10.44
C THR A 67 12.52 -3.11 -10.23
N GLN A 68 12.04 -4.35 -10.35
CA GLN A 68 12.87 -5.56 -10.24
C GLN A 68 13.76 -5.77 -11.48
N ASN A 69 13.26 -5.39 -12.65
CA ASN A 69 14.00 -5.46 -13.92
C ASN A 69 14.87 -4.23 -14.18
N TRP A 70 14.96 -3.29 -13.22
CA TRP A 70 15.95 -2.22 -13.30
C TRP A 70 17.33 -2.89 -13.22
N PRO A 71 18.25 -2.64 -14.18
CA PRO A 71 19.60 -3.17 -14.07
C PRO A 71 20.14 -2.68 -12.72
N GLU A 72 20.53 -3.63 -11.87
CA GLU A 72 21.07 -3.36 -10.54
C GLU A 72 22.20 -2.33 -10.69
N CYS A 73 21.93 -1.05 -10.42
CA CYS A 73 22.99 -0.15 -10.02
C CYS A 73 23.49 -0.71 -8.69
N PRO A 74 24.80 -0.97 -8.52
CA PRO A 74 25.32 -1.56 -7.30
C PRO A 74 25.31 -0.51 -6.18
N THR A 75 24.14 -0.24 -5.62
CA THR A 75 24.02 0.47 -4.35
C THR A 75 22.99 -0.26 -3.51
N SER A 76 23.52 -1.23 -2.78
CA SER A 76 22.87 -1.95 -1.70
C SER A 76 22.22 -0.99 -0.70
N PHE A 77 20.92 -0.78 -0.81
CA PHE A 77 20.09 -0.31 0.32
C PHE A 77 19.52 -1.50 1.11
N LYS A 78 20.28 -2.59 1.23
CA LYS A 78 20.07 -3.54 2.32
C LYS A 78 20.80 -3.00 3.53
N LYS A 79 20.01 -2.61 4.55
CA LYS A 79 20.37 -2.34 5.95
C LYS A 79 20.19 -0.88 6.39
N ILE A 80 18.93 -0.46 6.53
CA ILE A 80 18.56 0.42 7.66
C ILE A 80 17.76 -0.45 8.64
N LEU A 81 18.43 -1.48 9.15
CA LEU A 81 18.05 -2.13 10.39
C LEU A 81 19.10 -1.68 11.38
N TYR A 82 18.65 -0.97 12.42
CA TYR A 82 19.40 -0.75 13.67
C TYR A 82 20.53 0.28 13.60
N ILE A 83 20.19 1.57 13.69
CA ILE A 83 21.06 2.50 14.42
C ILE A 83 20.48 2.56 15.83
N PHE A 84 20.96 1.67 16.70
CA PHE A 84 20.85 1.92 18.12
C PHE A 84 21.55 3.25 18.41
N VAL A 85 20.81 4.14 19.05
CA VAL A 85 21.33 5.33 19.72
C VAL A 85 22.27 4.85 20.83
N THR A 86 23.58 4.89 20.57
CA THR A 86 24.61 5.00 21.61
C THR A 86 25.92 5.43 20.97
N ASP A 87 26.25 6.71 21.08
CA ASP A 87 27.57 7.11 21.57
C ASP A 87 27.49 8.48 22.24
N ASN A 88 27.98 8.52 23.47
CA ASN A 88 28.18 9.72 24.26
C ASN A 88 29.56 10.27 23.87
N GLY A 89 29.66 11.45 23.24
CA GLY A 89 30.98 12.09 23.16
C GLY A 89 31.14 13.24 22.18
N SER A 90 31.22 14.44 22.73
CA SER A 90 31.75 15.69 22.15
C SER A 90 30.90 16.42 21.10
N GLN A 91 30.42 17.59 21.54
CA GLN A 91 29.84 18.67 20.74
C GLN A 91 30.98 19.65 20.42
N THR A 92 31.26 19.84 19.13
CA THR A 92 32.05 20.91 18.50
C THR A 92 31.86 20.68 16.99
N ASP A 93 31.58 21.60 16.09
CA ASP A 93 31.44 23.05 16.11
C ASP A 93 30.73 23.47 14.80
N ASN A 94 30.03 24.61 14.86
CA ASN A 94 29.73 25.54 13.75
C ASN A 94 28.73 25.12 12.66
N ILE A 95 27.44 25.36 12.94
CA ILE A 95 26.45 25.64 11.89
C ILE A 95 26.60 27.13 11.52
N THR A 96 27.39 27.43 10.49
CA THR A 96 27.31 28.73 9.80
C THR A 96 26.47 28.55 8.55
N CYS A 97 25.16 28.79 8.67
CA CYS A 97 24.28 28.97 7.52
C CYS A 97 24.28 30.45 7.16
N ASN A 98 25.05 30.82 6.14
CA ASN A 98 24.95 32.13 5.49
C ASN A 98 23.64 32.17 4.70
N HIS A 99 22.61 32.83 5.23
CA HIS A 99 21.45 33.23 4.45
C HIS A 99 21.64 34.70 4.07
N GLU A 100 22.01 34.96 2.81
CA GLU A 100 21.98 36.31 2.27
C GLU A 100 20.52 36.77 2.13
N GLU A 101 20.26 38.00 2.55
CA GLU A 101 18.99 38.71 2.41
C GLU A 101 18.63 38.88 0.92
N GLU A 102 17.46 38.40 0.51
CA GLU A 102 16.83 38.89 -0.72
C GLU A 102 15.77 39.94 -0.37
N ASN A 103 16.13 41.16 -0.75
CA ASN A 103 15.47 42.44 -0.58
C ASN A 103 14.18 42.52 -1.42
N ASN A 104 13.02 42.73 -0.80
CA ASN A 104 11.79 43.13 -1.49
C ASN A 104 11.60 44.64 -1.37
N ARG A 105 11.68 45.35 -2.51
CA ARG A 105 11.19 46.72 -2.68
C ARG A 105 10.18 46.76 -3.83
#